data_AF-A0A832Q2D0-F1
#
_entry.id   AF-A0A832Q2D0-F1
#
_cell.length_a   1.000
_cell.length_b   1.000
_cell.length_c   1.000
_cell.angle_alpha   90.00
_cell.angle_beta   90.00
_cell.angle_gamma   90.00
#
_symmetry.space_group_name_H-M   'P 1'
#
loop_
_entity.id
_entity.type
_entity.pdbx_description
1 polymer ?
#
loop_
_entity_poly.entity_id
_entity_poly.type
_entity_poly.pdbx_seq_one_letter_code
_entity_poly.pdbx_strand_id
1 'polypeptide(L)' 'IRFRKVSSDEVLEYFVSGDRLEVVDVPTGYTHNIENLGDTDMVTIMWANEPFDPEKPDTYYLEV' A
#
# COMPACT_ATOMS: atom_id res chain seq x y z
N ILE A 1 4.14 -0.66 -5.84
CA ILE A 1 3.75 -0.65 -4.40
C ILE A 1 5.00 -1.01 -3.60
N ARG A 2 5.31 -0.27 -2.54
CA ARG A 2 6.47 -0.58 -1.68
C ARG A 2 6.01 -0.86 -0.26
N PHE A 3 6.60 -1.86 0.39
CA PHE A 3 6.38 -2.21 1.78
C PHE A 3 7.69 -2.19 2.56
N ARG A 4 7.66 -1.68 3.79
CA ARG A 4 8.78 -1.77 4.75
C ARG A 4 8.26 -2.12 6.13
N LYS A 5 8.81 -3.16 6.74
CA LYS A 5 8.46 -3.54 8.11
C LYS A 5 8.92 -2.44 9.07
N VAL A 6 8.10 -2.05 10.04
CA VAL A 6 8.36 -0.87 10.91
C VAL A 6 9.74 -0.88 11.60
N SER A 7 10.29 -2.06 11.90
CA SER A 7 11.60 -2.23 12.56
C SER A 7 12.72 -2.67 11.61
N SER A 8 12.54 -2.52 10.30
CA SER A 8 13.47 -2.96 9.26
C SER A 8 13.78 -1.83 8.28
N ASP A 9 14.96 -1.91 7.67
CA ASP A 9 15.37 -1.05 6.56
C ASP A 9 15.17 -1.73 5.20
N GLU A 10 14.74 -3.01 5.18
CA GLU A 10 14.45 -3.74 3.95
C GLU A 10 13.12 -3.27 3.34
N VAL A 11 13.20 -2.83 2.08
CA VAL A 11 12.05 -2.42 1.27
C VAL A 11 11.72 -3.50 0.25
N LEU A 12 10.47 -3.95 0.26
CA LEU A 12 9.92 -4.89 -0.72
C LEU A 12 9.15 -4.10 -1.78
N GLU A 13 9.45 -4.33 -3.05
CA GLU A 13 8.81 -3.65 -4.18
C GLU A 13 7.98 -4.62 -5.03
N TYR A 14 6.76 -4.20 -5.34
CA TYR A 14 5.83 -4.92 -6.20
C TYR A 14 5.46 -4.05 -7.40
N PHE A 15 5.91 -4.48 -8.58
CA PHE A 15 5.54 -3.89 -9.86
C PHE A 15 4.29 -4.60 -10.39
N VAL A 16 3.19 -3.85 -10.50
CA VAL A 16 1.88 -4.35 -10.94
C VAL A 16 1.31 -3.41 -11.99
N SER A 17 0.46 -3.93 -12.88
CA SER A 17 -0.24 -3.13 -13.90
C SER A 17 -1.65 -3.66 -14.14
N GLY A 18 -2.46 -2.91 -14.89
CA GLY A 18 -3.79 -3.35 -15.33
C GLY A 18 -3.76 -4.45 -16.40
N ASP A 19 -2.62 -4.70 -17.05
CA ASP A 19 -2.49 -5.75 -18.08
C ASP A 19 -2.57 -7.15 -17.48
N ARG A 20 -2.18 -7.29 -16.20
CA ARG A 20 -2.28 -8.51 -15.42
C ARG A 20 -2.86 -8.18 -14.05
N LEU A 21 -4.14 -8.47 -13.86
CA LEU A 21 -4.81 -8.23 -12.58
C LEU A 21 -4.25 -9.15 -11.50
N GLU A 22 -3.66 -8.54 -10.48
CA GLU A 22 -3.07 -9.19 -9.32
C GLU A 22 -3.58 -8.51 -8.04
N VAL A 23 -3.81 -9.31 -7.00
CA VAL A 23 -4.12 -8.79 -5.67
C VAL A 23 -2.82 -8.67 -4.89
N VAL A 24 -2.61 -7.52 -4.25
CA VAL A 24 -1.50 -7.29 -3.32
C VAL A 24 -2.09 -7.04 -1.94
N ASP A 25 -1.99 -8.02 -1.06
CA ASP A 25 -2.38 -7.85 0.34
C ASP A 25 -1.41 -6.90 1.04
N VAL A 26 -1.95 -5.98 1.84
CA VAL A 26 -1.18 -5.04 2.67
C VAL A 26 -1.15 -5.57 4.10
N PRO A 27 -0.05 -6.22 4.53
CA PRO A 27 0.04 -6.78 5.88
C PRO A 27 0.16 -5.68 6.94
N THR A 28 -0.49 -5.87 8.09
CA THR A 28 -0.29 -5.01 9.25
C THR A 28 1.15 -5.07 9.75
N GLY A 29 1.63 -3.98 10.36
CA GLY A 29 3.03 -3.87 10.81
C GLY A 29 4.04 -3.53 9.70
N TYR A 30 3.57 -3.28 8.47
CA TYR A 30 4.36 -2.70 7.39
C TYR A 30 3.85 -1.31 7.07
N THR A 31 4.76 -0.33 7.01
CA THR A 31 4.44 0.91 6.29
C THR A 31 4.45 0.61 4.79
N HIS A 32 3.64 1.34 4.04
CA HIS A 32 3.45 1.11 2.63
C HIS A 32 3.16 2.40 1.87
N ASN A 33 3.56 2.42 0.59
CA ASN A 33 3.14 3.46 -0.35
C ASN A 33 2.85 2.86 -1.74
N ILE A 34 2.14 3.65 -2.53
CA ILE A 34 1.84 3.36 -3.93
C ILE A 34 2.26 4.56 -4.77
N GLU A 35 2.92 4.30 -5.89
CA GLU A 35 3.47 5.31 -6.80
C GLU A 35 3.06 4.94 -8.22
N ASN A 36 2.55 5.92 -8.97
CA ASN A 36 2.26 5.75 -10.39
C ASN A 36 3.53 6.00 -11.21
N LEU A 37 4.04 4.95 -11.86
CA LEU A 37 5.20 5.01 -12.74
C LEU A 37 4.84 5.19 -14.22
N GLY A 38 3.54 5.25 -14.55
CA GLY A 38 3.02 5.44 -15.89
C GLY A 38 2.76 6.90 -16.26
N ASP A 39 2.30 7.10 -17.49
CA ASP A 39 1.95 8.40 -18.08
C ASP A 39 0.45 8.68 -18.11
N THR A 40 -0.36 7.73 -17.63
CA THR A 40 -1.82 7.81 -17.54
C THR A 40 -2.28 7.67 -16.09
N ASP A 41 -3.55 7.97 -15.83
CA ASP A 41 -4.14 7.83 -14.50
C ASP A 41 -4.11 6.37 -14.03
N MET A 42 -3.52 6.14 -12.86
CA MET A 42 -3.56 4.85 -12.19
C MET A 42 -4.84 4.75 -11.36
N VAL A 43 -5.72 3.81 -11.73
CA VAL A 43 -6.92 3.47 -10.95
C VAL A 43 -6.66 2.18 -10.20
N THR A 44 -6.69 2.24 -8.87
CA THR A 44 -6.49 1.09 -7.98
C THR A 44 -7.73 0.87 -7.13
N ILE A 45 -8.27 -0.34 -7.12
CA ILE A 45 -9.35 -0.71 -6.21
C ILE A 45 -8.72 -1.10 -4.88
N MET A 46 -9.14 -0.44 -3.80
CA MET A 46 -8.67 -0.74 -2.44
C MET A 46 -9.82 -1.33 -1.64
N TRP A 47 -9.55 -2.45 -0.98
CA TRP A 47 -10.42 -3.06 0.01
C TRP A 47 -9.75 -2.94 1.38
N ALA A 48 -10.53 -2.59 2.41
CA ALA A 48 -10.10 -2.57 3.79
C ALA A 48 -11.01 -3.49 4.61
N ASN A 49 -10.45 -4.10 5.66
CA ASN A 49 -11.17 -5.03 6.53
C ASN A 49 -12.24 -4.35 7.40
N GLU A 50 -12.17 -3.03 7.57
CA GLU A 50 -13.12 -2.24 8.36
C GLU A 50 -13.34 -0.84 7.77
N PRO A 51 -14.48 -0.20 8.07
CA PRO A 51 -14.72 1.20 7.72
C PRO A 51 -13.79 2.14 8.51
N PHE A 52 -13.43 3.27 7.91
CA PHE A 52 -12.65 4.31 8.59
C PHE A 52 -13.42 4.94 9.76
N ASP A 53 -12.78 5.03 10.94
CA ASP A 53 -13.25 5.74 12.13
C ASP A 53 -12.32 6.93 12.45
N PRO A 54 -12.75 8.19 12.28
CA PRO A 54 -11.91 9.36 12.58
C PRO A 54 -11.42 9.46 14.02
N GLU A 55 -12.16 8.90 15.00
CA GLU A 55 -11.78 8.93 16.42
C GLU A 55 -10.76 7.84 16.76
N LYS A 56 -10.68 6.80 15.92
CA LYS A 56 -9.76 5.66 16.04
C LYS A 56 -9.24 5.26 14.66
N PRO A 57 -8.42 6.10 14.02
CA PRO A 57 -8.09 5.96 12.59
C PRO A 57 -7.20 4.75 12.26
N ASP A 58 -6.62 4.10 13.27
CA ASP A 58 -5.67 2.97 13.18
C ASP A 58 -4.61 3.12 12.05
N THR A 59 -4.18 4.36 11.81
CA THR A 59 -3.27 4.72 10.74
C THR A 59 -2.19 5.65 11.30
N TYR A 60 -0.93 5.25 11.13
CA TYR A 60 0.21 5.99 11.67
C TYR A 60 1.22 6.26 10.55
N TYR A 61 1.63 7.52 10.41
CA TYR A 61 2.57 7.91 9.37
C TYR A 61 3.99 7.40 9.68
N LEU A 62 4.60 6.76 8.69
CA LEU A 62 6.01 6.41 8.66
C LEU A 62 6.44 6.30 7.19
N GLU A 63 7.54 6.95 6.81
CA GLU A 63 8.05 6.87 5.43
C GLU A 63 8.53 5.46 5.10
N VAL A 64 8.27 5.00 3.87
CA VAL A 64 8.84 3.75 3.34
C VAL A 64 10.25 4.01 2.87
#